data_AF-A0A8E2F0Y8-F1
#
_entry.id   AF-A0A8E2F0Y8-F1
#
_cell.length_a   1.000
_cell.length_b   1.000
_cell.length_c   1.000
_cell.angle_alpha   90.00
_cell.angle_beta   90.00
_cell.angle_gamma   90.00
#
_symmetry.space_group_name_H-M   'P 1'
#
loop_
_entity.id
_entity.type
_entity.pdbx_description
1 polymer ?
#
loop_
_entity_poly.entity_id
_entity_poly.type
_entity_poly.pdbx_seq_one_letter_code
_entity_poly.pdbx_strand_id
1 'polypeptide(L)'
;VGEASGGSDVPVPKEKEKEAERPARARPSAKERRKVSAADAWRVLRPGGGVWDPRVVYEAIGKGRGDEWDEVFMVSSLNHHIRILKLRVHPLYLQYLTDGTLPAQPPADPSWVSPKLQRTRWFDFFVVEDRAEAMRGIWGIMAYLMRMQETADVKMDGA
;
A
#
# COMPACT_ATOMS: atom_id res chain seq x y z
N VAL A 1 -8.76 -42.35 -39.76
CA VAL A 1 -8.62 -43.63 -39.04
C VAL A 1 -8.24 -43.31 -37.61
N GLY A 2 -9.09 -43.71 -36.66
CA GLY A 2 -8.89 -43.48 -35.22
C GLY A 2 -10.16 -43.01 -34.52
N GLU A 3 -11.20 -43.85 -34.53
CA GLU A 3 -12.36 -43.71 -33.64
C GLU A 3 -11.98 -44.15 -32.22
N ALA A 4 -12.44 -43.42 -31.20
CA ALA A 4 -12.69 -43.98 -29.88
C ALA A 4 -13.86 -43.25 -29.21
N SER A 5 -14.95 -44.00 -29.14
CA SER A 5 -16.23 -43.78 -28.49
C SER A 5 -16.16 -43.28 -27.03
N GLY A 6 -17.04 -42.33 -26.71
CA GLY A 6 -18.06 -42.45 -25.65
C GLY A 6 -17.61 -42.43 -24.18
N GLY A 7 -17.96 -41.33 -23.49
CA GLY A 7 -17.97 -41.25 -22.03
C GLY A 7 -19.15 -40.40 -21.57
N SER A 8 -20.09 -41.04 -20.88
CA SER A 8 -21.38 -40.57 -20.40
C SER A 8 -21.38 -39.22 -19.66
N ASP A 9 -22.34 -38.37 -20.02
CA ASP A 9 -22.72 -37.17 -19.27
C ASP A 9 -23.51 -37.59 -18.01
N VAL A 10 -22.84 -37.56 -16.86
CA VAL A 10 -23.47 -37.70 -15.54
C VAL A 10 -23.07 -36.48 -14.70
N PRO A 11 -24.01 -35.62 -14.29
CA PRO A 11 -23.67 -34.49 -13.44
C PRO A 11 -23.38 -34.98 -12.02
N VAL A 12 -22.12 -34.88 -11.60
CA VAL A 12 -21.73 -35.07 -10.19
C VAL A 12 -22.27 -33.90 -9.37
N PRO A 13 -23.05 -34.13 -8.28
CA PRO A 13 -23.51 -33.06 -7.42
C PRO A 13 -22.31 -32.45 -6.68
N LYS A 14 -22.05 -31.15 -6.87
CA LYS A 14 -21.07 -30.44 -6.05
C LYS A 14 -21.64 -30.24 -4.65
N GLU A 15 -21.05 -30.95 -3.69
CA GLU A 15 -21.22 -30.67 -2.25
C GLU A 15 -20.81 -29.21 -1.98
N LYS A 16 -21.68 -28.48 -1.27
CA LYS A 16 -21.42 -27.12 -0.81
C LYS A 16 -20.47 -27.19 0.38
N GLU A 17 -19.18 -26.95 0.15
CA GLU A 17 -18.26 -26.58 1.22
C GLU A 17 -18.76 -25.28 1.88
N LYS A 18 -18.88 -25.34 3.22
CA LYS A 18 -19.32 -24.21 4.05
C LYS A 18 -18.27 -23.11 4.01
N GLU A 19 -18.58 -22.05 3.29
CA GLU A 19 -17.82 -20.79 3.31
C GLU A 19 -17.91 -20.16 4.71
N ALA A 20 -16.75 -19.88 5.30
CA ALA A 20 -16.63 -19.23 6.60
C ALA A 20 -17.40 -17.90 6.62
N GLU A 21 -18.15 -17.70 7.70
CA GLU A 21 -19.04 -16.56 7.93
C GLU A 21 -18.28 -15.23 7.90
N ARG A 22 -18.26 -14.60 6.73
CA ARG A 22 -17.92 -13.17 6.60
C ARG A 22 -19.04 -12.37 7.26
N PRO A 23 -18.76 -11.34 8.08
CA PRO A 23 -19.82 -10.55 8.71
C PRO A 23 -20.70 -9.97 7.61
N ALA A 24 -21.95 -10.42 7.58
CA ALA A 24 -22.93 -10.02 6.60
C ALA A 24 -23.19 -8.52 6.76
N ARG A 25 -22.56 -7.70 5.90
CA ARG A 25 -22.93 -6.30 5.75
C ARG A 25 -24.37 -6.29 5.25
N ALA A 26 -25.31 -6.03 6.16
CA ALA A 26 -26.73 -5.93 5.87
C ALA A 26 -26.92 -5.04 4.63
N ARG A 27 -27.31 -5.65 3.51
CA ARG A 27 -27.72 -4.90 2.32
C ARG A 27 -29.13 -4.39 2.62
N PRO A 28 -29.34 -3.07 2.78
CA PRO A 28 -30.70 -2.57 2.95
C PRO A 28 -31.53 -2.96 1.73
N SER A 29 -32.75 -3.44 2.00
CA SER A 29 -33.68 -3.90 0.99
C SER A 29 -33.89 -2.84 -0.09
N ALA A 30 -34.12 -3.27 -1.33
CA ALA A 30 -34.25 -2.38 -2.49
C ALA A 30 -35.41 -1.36 -2.41
N LYS A 31 -36.25 -1.40 -1.36
CA LYS A 31 -37.39 -0.50 -1.16
C LYS A 31 -37.06 0.82 -0.47
N GLU A 32 -35.80 1.05 -0.07
CA GLU A 32 -35.42 2.23 0.71
C GLU A 32 -34.29 3.06 0.06
N ARG A 33 -34.18 3.03 -1.27
CA ARG A 33 -33.33 3.98 -2.00
C ARG A 33 -34.04 5.34 -2.12
N ARG A 34 -34.32 5.98 -0.98
CA ARG A 34 -34.64 7.41 -0.97
C ARG A 34 -33.42 8.12 -1.52
N LYS A 35 -33.53 8.74 -2.71
CA LYS A 35 -32.44 9.54 -3.29
C LYS A 35 -32.08 10.62 -2.28
N VAL A 36 -30.95 10.46 -1.61
CA VAL A 36 -30.42 11.43 -0.65
C VAL A 36 -30.20 12.72 -1.45
N SER A 37 -30.82 13.83 -1.01
CA SER A 37 -30.60 15.13 -1.63
C SER A 37 -29.11 15.45 -1.62
N ALA A 38 -28.61 16.17 -2.63
CA ALA A 38 -27.20 16.57 -2.65
C ALA A 38 -26.80 17.27 -1.34
N ALA A 39 -27.68 18.14 -0.80
CA ALA A 39 -27.47 18.82 0.48
C ALA A 39 -27.33 17.84 1.66
N ASP A 40 -28.09 16.75 1.68
CA ASP A 40 -28.01 15.74 2.74
C ASP A 40 -26.79 14.82 2.55
N ALA A 41 -26.37 14.60 1.30
CA ALA A 41 -25.16 13.82 1.00
C ALA A 41 -23.89 14.53 1.49
N TRP A 42 -23.82 15.86 1.35
CA TRP A 42 -22.70 16.67 1.86
C TRP A 42 -22.61 16.72 3.39
N ARG A 43 -23.72 16.48 4.11
CA ARG A 43 -23.75 16.41 5.58
C ARG A 43 -23.15 15.10 6.11
N VAL A 44 -23.10 14.05 5.30
CA VAL A 44 -22.56 12.75 5.72
C VAL A 44 -21.07 12.70 5.40
N LEU A 45 -20.25 13.02 6.40
CA LEU A 45 -18.81 12.73 6.36
C LEU A 45 -18.62 11.21 6.45
N ARG A 46 -18.39 10.56 5.32
CA ARG A 46 -17.94 9.17 5.30
C ARG A 46 -16.42 9.16 5.09
N PRO A 47 -15.69 8.28 5.79
CA PRO A 47 -14.36 7.91 5.32
C PRO A 47 -14.49 7.48 3.87
N GLY A 48 -13.61 7.98 2.99
CA GLY A 48 -13.56 7.49 1.60
C GLY A 48 -13.51 5.97 1.60
N GLY A 49 -14.16 5.33 0.62
CA GLY A 49 -14.05 3.88 0.47
C GLY A 49 -12.56 3.49 0.46
N GLY A 50 -12.17 2.53 1.30
CA GLY A 50 -10.77 2.12 1.38
C GLY A 50 -10.26 1.75 -0.01
N VAL A 51 -9.21 2.44 -0.46
CA VAL A 51 -8.54 2.15 -1.74
C VAL A 51 -7.67 0.89 -1.63
N TRP A 52 -7.72 0.23 -0.47
CA TRP A 52 -7.00 -0.99 -0.17
C TRP A 52 -7.62 -2.17 -0.92
N ASP A 53 -6.95 -2.65 -1.95
CA ASP A 53 -7.30 -3.90 -2.62
C ASP A 53 -6.74 -5.09 -1.81
N PRO A 54 -7.58 -5.98 -1.27
CA PRO A 54 -7.12 -7.15 -0.50
C PRO A 54 -6.23 -8.11 -1.30
N ARG A 55 -6.20 -8.00 -2.63
CA ARG A 55 -5.35 -8.79 -3.52
C ARG A 55 -3.97 -8.15 -3.75
N VAL A 56 -3.76 -6.92 -3.32
CA VAL A 56 -2.49 -6.21 -3.47
C VAL A 56 -1.66 -6.41 -2.21
N VAL A 57 -0.47 -7.00 -2.39
CA VAL A 57 0.56 -7.08 -1.36
C VAL A 57 1.42 -5.84 -1.50
N TYR A 58 1.50 -5.03 -0.44
CA TYR A 58 2.38 -3.87 -0.39
C TYR A 58 3.72 -4.29 0.21
N GLU A 59 4.78 -4.17 -0.59
CA GLU A 59 6.14 -4.48 -0.15
C GLU A 59 6.97 -3.19 -0.10
N ALA A 60 7.85 -3.10 0.90
CA ALA A 60 8.80 -2.00 1.02
C ALA A 60 9.94 -2.19 0.00
N ILE A 61 9.85 -1.50 -1.12
CA ILE A 61 10.88 -1.52 -2.16
C ILE A 61 12.00 -0.57 -1.75
N GLY A 62 13.26 -1.02 -1.86
CA GLY A 62 14.42 -0.17 -1.63
C GLY A 62 14.75 0.14 -0.16
N LYS A 63 14.09 -0.51 0.81
CA LYS A 63 14.55 -0.47 2.20
C LYS A 63 15.82 -1.32 2.37
N GLY A 64 16.83 -0.80 3.07
CA GLY A 64 18.05 -1.57 3.36
C GLY A 64 17.76 -2.76 4.27
N ARG A 65 18.36 -3.92 3.96
CA ARG A 65 18.26 -5.10 4.84
C ARG A 65 19.02 -4.79 6.12
N GLY A 66 18.31 -4.65 7.23
CA GLY A 66 18.89 -4.27 8.53
C GLY A 66 18.65 -2.82 8.94
N ASP A 67 18.08 -1.98 8.05
CA ASP A 67 17.69 -0.63 8.43
C ASP A 67 16.53 -0.67 9.42
N GLU A 68 16.76 -0.07 10.59
CA GLU A 68 15.74 0.09 11.63
C GLU A 68 14.60 0.99 11.16
N TRP A 69 14.91 1.98 10.34
CA TRP A 69 13.97 2.97 9.82
C TRP A 69 13.57 2.68 8.38
N ASP A 70 12.35 3.08 8.02
CA ASP A 70 11.90 3.10 6.63
C ASP A 70 11.79 4.53 6.11
N GLU A 71 12.17 4.73 4.85
CA GLU A 71 12.11 6.02 4.16
C GLU A 71 11.12 5.93 2.99
N VAL A 72 9.92 6.46 3.20
CA VAL A 72 8.85 6.46 2.22
C VAL A 72 8.90 7.74 1.39
N PHE A 73 9.13 7.59 0.08
CA PHE A 73 9.08 8.70 -0.87
C PHE A 73 7.71 8.80 -1.52
N MET A 74 7.12 9.99 -1.51
CA MET A 74 5.87 10.28 -2.21
C MET A 74 6.08 11.41 -3.20
N VAL A 75 5.57 11.25 -4.42
CA VAL A 75 5.56 12.30 -5.44
C VAL A 75 4.13 12.81 -5.55
N SER A 76 3.90 14.03 -5.06
CA SER A 76 2.63 14.72 -5.22
C SER A 76 2.65 15.56 -6.49
N SER A 77 1.56 15.52 -7.26
CA SER A 77 1.38 16.33 -8.46
C SER A 77 0.11 17.17 -8.37
N LEU A 78 0.21 18.44 -8.77
CA LEU A 78 -0.92 19.34 -8.95
C LEU A 78 -0.75 20.06 -10.29
N ASN A 79 -1.56 19.70 -11.29
CA ASN A 79 -1.42 20.17 -12.66
C ASN A 79 0.03 19.93 -13.18
N HIS A 80 0.75 21.01 -13.54
CA HIS A 80 2.14 20.99 -14.00
C HIS A 80 3.16 21.12 -12.86
N HIS A 81 2.71 21.20 -11.61
CA HIS A 81 3.60 21.27 -10.46
C HIS A 81 3.79 19.90 -9.81
N ILE A 82 5.01 19.59 -9.41
CA ILE A 82 5.28 18.42 -8.57
C ILE A 82 6.01 18.80 -7.28
N ARG A 83 5.90 17.94 -6.27
CA ARG A 83 6.66 18.03 -5.03
C ARG A 83 7.02 16.64 -4.56
N ILE A 84 8.24 16.48 -4.08
CA ILE A 84 8.72 15.24 -3.48
C ILE A 84 8.60 15.37 -1.97
N LEU A 85 8.04 14.35 -1.33
CA LEU A 85 7.97 14.20 0.11
C LEU A 85 8.79 12.99 0.51
N LYS A 86 9.52 13.12 1.62
CA LYS A 86 10.27 12.05 2.26
C LYS A 86 9.73 11.89 3.68
N LEU A 87 9.12 10.75 3.96
CA LEU A 87 8.63 10.39 5.27
C LEU A 87 9.55 9.33 5.87
N ARG A 88 10.13 9.61 7.04
CA ARG A 88 10.88 8.63 7.81
C ARG A 88 10.02 8.10 8.94
N VAL A 89 9.84 6.77 8.98
CA VAL A 89 8.95 6.10 9.94
C VAL A 89 9.62 4.86 10.53
N HIS A 90 9.31 4.57 11.80
CA HIS A 90 9.80 3.39 12.49
C HIS A 90 8.76 2.25 12.40
N PRO A 91 9.15 0.98 12.16
CA PRO A 91 8.20 -0.13 12.06
C PRO A 91 7.39 -0.34 13.35
N LEU A 92 7.99 -0.16 14.53
CA LEU A 92 7.27 -0.25 15.81
C LEU A 92 6.18 0.82 15.96
N TYR A 93 6.33 1.98 15.32
CA TYR A 93 5.27 2.98 15.29
C TYR A 93 4.09 2.54 14.44
N LEU A 94 4.36 1.94 13.27
CA LEU A 94 3.31 1.35 12.44
C LEU A 94 2.61 0.20 13.16
N GLN A 95 3.36 -0.66 13.86
CA GLN A 95 2.80 -1.73 14.68
C GLN A 95 1.89 -1.19 15.77
N TYR A 96 2.33 -0.16 16.50
CA TYR A 96 1.49 0.51 17.50
C TYR A 96 0.20 1.07 16.90
N LEU A 97 0.25 1.71 15.74
CA LEU A 97 -0.96 2.21 15.06
C LEU A 97 -1.92 1.09 14.61
N THR A 98 -1.39 -0.10 14.33
CA THR A 98 -2.17 -1.24 13.82
C THR A 98 -2.77 -2.05 14.97
N ASP A 99 -1.96 -2.38 15.97
CA ASP A 99 -2.29 -3.33 17.04
C ASP A 99 -2.63 -2.63 18.37
N GLY A 100 -2.27 -1.35 18.53
CA GLY A 100 -2.43 -0.60 19.78
C GLY A 100 -1.43 -0.96 20.87
N THR A 101 -0.46 -1.84 20.60
CA THR A 101 0.52 -2.34 21.59
C THR A 101 1.82 -1.56 21.55
N LEU A 102 2.33 -1.15 22.72
CA LEU A 102 3.65 -0.55 22.84
C LEU A 102 4.75 -1.63 22.86
N PRO A 103 5.93 -1.36 22.29
CA PRO A 103 7.05 -2.29 22.34
C PRO A 103 7.53 -2.49 23.79
N ALA A 104 7.80 -3.73 24.17
CA ALA A 104 8.31 -4.07 25.51
C ALA A 104 9.69 -3.45 25.79
N GLN A 105 10.49 -3.30 24.74
CA GLN A 105 11.77 -2.58 24.76
C GLN A 105 11.73 -1.51 23.68
N PRO A 106 11.52 -0.24 24.03
CA PRO A 106 11.53 0.84 23.05
C PRO A 106 12.95 1.05 22.50
N PRO A 107 13.08 1.47 21.22
CA PRO A 107 14.35 1.89 20.65
C PRO A 107 15.03 2.99 21.47
N ALA A 108 16.35 3.04 21.42
CA ALA A 108 17.14 4.06 22.10
C ALA A 108 16.85 5.49 21.59
N ASP A 109 16.52 5.63 20.30
CA ASP A 109 16.13 6.91 19.70
C ASP A 109 14.65 7.22 20.03
N PRO A 110 14.34 8.22 20.88
CA PRO A 110 12.97 8.55 21.26
C PRO A 110 12.13 9.08 20.09
N SER A 111 12.74 9.43 18.95
CA SER A 111 12.00 9.91 17.78
C SER A 111 11.25 8.80 17.05
N TRP A 112 11.37 7.53 17.45
CA TRP A 112 10.63 6.40 16.88
C TRP A 112 9.10 6.60 16.91
N VAL A 113 8.58 7.37 17.88
CA VAL A 113 7.15 7.69 18.00
C VAL A 113 6.67 8.85 17.14
N SER A 114 7.57 9.53 16.44
CA SER A 114 7.27 10.75 15.68
C SER A 114 7.78 10.62 14.25
N PRO A 115 6.92 10.24 13.28
CA PRO A 115 7.31 10.20 11.88
C PRO A 115 7.79 11.57 11.41
N LYS A 116 8.96 11.61 10.76
CA LYS A 116 9.57 12.86 10.29
C LYS A 116 9.26 13.05 8.82
N LEU A 117 8.53 14.11 8.49
CA LEU A 117 8.17 14.47 7.12
C LEU A 117 9.02 15.64 6.64
N GLN A 118 9.74 15.43 5.54
CA GLN A 118 10.46 16.45 4.80
C GLN A 118 9.81 16.65 3.43
N ARG A 119 9.82 17.89 2.93
CA ARG A 119 9.25 18.23 1.64
C ARG A 119 10.17 19.16 0.87
N THR A 120 10.25 18.95 -0.43
CA THR A 120 10.87 19.92 -1.33
C THR A 120 9.95 21.14 -1.51
N ARG A 121 10.47 22.19 -2.15
CA ARG A 121 9.61 23.21 -2.79
C ARG A 121 8.74 22.57 -3.88
N TRP A 122 7.73 23.30 -4.35
CA TRP A 122 7.04 22.91 -5.58
C TRP A 122 7.98 23.21 -6.76
N PHE A 123 7.99 22.30 -7.73
CA PHE A 123 8.69 22.46 -9.00
C PHE A 123 7.66 22.69 -10.10
N ASP A 124 7.81 23.76 -10.85
CA ASP A 124 6.98 24.07 -12.01
C ASP A 124 7.63 23.50 -13.29
N PHE A 125 6.95 22.58 -13.98
CA PHE A 125 7.49 21.95 -15.19
C PHE A 125 7.62 22.88 -16.40
N PHE A 126 6.96 24.04 -16.39
CA PHE A 126 7.14 25.06 -17.42
C PHE A 126 8.46 25.81 -17.25
N VAL A 127 9.00 25.89 -16.03
CA VAL A 127 10.32 26.42 -15.77
C VAL A 127 11.36 25.33 -16.06
N VAL A 128 12.30 25.63 -16.96
CA VAL A 128 13.31 24.64 -17.43
C VAL A 128 14.16 24.10 -16.29
N GLU A 129 14.60 24.98 -15.39
CA GLU A 129 15.45 24.59 -14.26
C GLU A 129 14.71 23.74 -13.23
N ASP A 130 13.48 24.11 -12.91
CA ASP A 130 12.61 23.34 -12.03
C ASP A 130 12.34 21.94 -12.59
N ARG A 131 12.10 21.84 -13.90
CA ARG A 131 11.93 20.55 -14.57
C ARG A 131 13.19 19.70 -14.47
N ALA A 132 14.37 20.27 -14.73
CA ALA A 132 15.62 19.53 -14.62
C ALA A 132 15.88 19.07 -13.17
N GLU A 133 15.67 19.94 -12.18
CA GLU A 133 15.85 19.62 -10.76
C GLU A 133 14.84 18.55 -10.29
N ALA A 134 13.57 18.71 -10.64
CA ALA A 134 12.51 17.73 -10.38
C ALA A 134 12.84 16.35 -10.96
N MET A 135 13.27 16.32 -12.22
CA MET A 135 13.63 15.06 -12.88
C MET A 135 14.85 14.42 -12.23
N ARG A 136 15.87 15.19 -11.82
CA ARG A 136 17.00 14.65 -11.04
C ARG A 136 16.54 14.05 -9.71
N GLY A 137 15.62 14.71 -9.01
CA GLY A 137 15.05 14.20 -7.75
C GLY A 137 14.31 12.88 -7.95
N ILE A 138 13.43 12.81 -8.95
CA ILE A 138 12.71 11.57 -9.29
C ILE A 138 13.70 10.46 -9.69
N TRP A 139 14.68 10.77 -10.53
CA TRP A 139 15.69 9.79 -10.95
C TRP A 139 16.51 9.29 -9.76
N GLY A 140 16.85 10.18 -8.81
CA GLY A 140 17.53 9.81 -7.57
C GLY A 140 16.71 8.86 -6.71
N ILE A 141 15.39 9.09 -6.60
CA ILE A 141 14.48 8.16 -5.91
C ILE A 141 14.48 6.80 -6.61
N MET A 142 14.32 6.77 -7.94
CA MET A 142 14.30 5.51 -8.69
C MET A 142 15.62 4.75 -8.57
N ALA A 143 16.75 5.45 -8.70
CA ALA A 143 18.07 4.86 -8.53
C ALA A 143 18.28 4.32 -7.11
N TYR A 144 17.80 5.03 -6.09
CA TYR A 144 17.81 4.55 -4.72
C TYR A 144 16.96 3.28 -4.57
N LEU A 145 15.71 3.29 -5.03
CA LEU A 145 14.81 2.14 -4.92
C LEU A 145 15.34 0.89 -5.65
N MET A 146 16.03 1.09 -6.78
CA MET A 146 16.57 0.03 -7.63
C MET A 146 18.03 -0.36 -7.30
N ARG A 147 18.63 0.22 -6.26
CA ARG A 147 20.01 -0.10 -5.90
C ARG A 147 20.15 -1.57 -5.49
N MET A 148 21.23 -2.21 -5.91
CA MET A 148 21.57 -3.55 -5.46
C MET A 148 21.77 -3.52 -3.95
N GLN A 149 21.00 -4.33 -3.23
CA GLN A 149 21.25 -4.59 -1.82
C GLN A 149 22.31 -5.66 -1.75
N GLU A 150 23.38 -5.47 -0.97
CA GLU A 150 24.32 -6.54 -0.68
C GLU A 150 23.53 -7.70 -0.08
N THR A 151 23.43 -8.79 -0.83
CA THR A 151 22.99 -10.07 -0.30
C THR A 151 24.08 -10.49 0.68
N ALA A 152 23.81 -10.38 1.99
CA ALA A 152 24.53 -11.21 2.94
C ALA A 152 24.34 -12.65 2.46
N ASP A 153 25.39 -13.25 1.89
CA ASP A 153 25.39 -14.62 1.42
C ASP A 153 24.88 -15.49 2.56
N VAL A 154 23.64 -15.95 2.46
CA VAL A 154 23.13 -17.00 3.33
C VAL A 154 23.88 -18.25 2.87
N LYS A 155 25.01 -18.53 3.52
CA LYS A 155 25.61 -19.87 3.49
C LYS A 155 24.53 -20.83 3.92
N MET A 156 23.96 -21.53 2.94
CA MET A 156 23.18 -22.73 3.19
C MET A 156 24.20 -23.79 3.63
N ASP A 157 24.59 -23.75 4.89
CA ASP A 157 25.37 -24.84 5.49
C ASP A 157 24.45 -26.07 5.48
N GLY A 158 24.77 -26.98 4.56
CA GLY A 158 24.04 -28.23 4.33
C GLY A 158 24.07 -29.14 5.55
N ALA A 159 22.94 -29.82 5.72
CA ALA A 159 22.65 -30.87 6.71
C ALA A 159 23.62 -32.06 6.66
#